data_AF-A0A9E2UUW8-F1
#
_entry.id   AF-A0A9E2UUW8-F1
#
_cell.length_a   1.000
_cell.length_b   1.000
_cell.length_c   1.000
_cell.angle_alpha   90.00
_cell.angle_beta   90.00
_cell.angle_gamma   90.00
#
_symmetry.space_group_name_H-M   'P 1'
#
loop_
_entity.id
_entity.type
_entity.pdbx_description
1 polymer ?
#
loop_
_entity_poly.entity_id
_entity_poly.type
_entity_poly.pdbx_seq_one_letter_code
_entity_poly.pdbx_strand_id
1 'polypeptide(L)'
;MELKSAKDLTVYKKAYELAMRIFEISKRFPPEERYALIGQIRRSSRSVCMNLREAWAKRRYEAHFVSKLTDCDGENSETDSSLDFARDCF
;
A
#
# COMPACT_ATOMS: atom_id res chain seq x y z
N MET A 1 14.47 -21.24 -1.57
CA MET A 1 13.12 -21.05 -0.99
C MET A 1 12.15 -20.92 -2.15
N GLU A 2 11.20 -21.84 -2.29
CA GLU A 2 10.21 -21.82 -3.36
C GLU A 2 9.09 -20.83 -3.01
N LEU A 3 8.79 -19.88 -3.91
CA LEU A 3 7.73 -18.90 -3.73
C LEU A 3 6.41 -19.50 -4.23
N LYS A 4 5.46 -19.75 -3.32
CA LYS A 4 4.15 -20.37 -3.64
C LYS A 4 3.06 -19.33 -3.82
N SER A 5 3.24 -18.14 -3.27
CA SER A 5 2.25 -17.06 -3.24
C SER A 5 2.92 -15.69 -3.24
N ALA A 6 2.20 -14.66 -3.70
CA ALA A 6 2.62 -13.27 -3.53
C ALA A 6 2.92 -12.92 -2.06
N LYS A 7 2.26 -13.60 -1.11
CA LYS A 7 2.50 -13.45 0.34
C LYS A 7 3.91 -13.84 0.78
N ASP A 8 4.60 -14.67 -0.01
CA ASP A 8 5.96 -15.11 0.30
C ASP A 8 6.99 -14.05 -0.09
N LEU A 9 6.63 -13.11 -0.96
CA LEU A 9 7.49 -12.01 -1.41
C LEU A 9 7.86 -11.10 -0.24
N THR A 10 9.14 -10.78 -0.13
CA THR A 10 9.64 -9.83 0.87
C THR A 10 8.95 -8.46 0.75
N VAL A 11 8.73 -7.98 -0.48
CA VAL A 11 8.04 -6.71 -0.73
C VAL A 11 6.58 -6.74 -0.24
N TYR A 12 5.87 -7.86 -0.43
CA TYR A 12 4.50 -8.00 0.08
C TYR A 12 4.46 -7.98 1.60
N LYS A 13 5.38 -8.71 2.27
CA LYS A 13 5.44 -8.75 3.74
C LYS A 13 5.67 -7.35 4.33
N LYS A 14 6.59 -6.59 3.73
CA LYS A 14 6.89 -5.20 4.12
C LYS A 14 5.69 -4.28 3.88
N ALA A 15 5.08 -4.33 2.70
CA ALA A 15 3.91 -3.52 2.38
C ALA A 15 2.72 -3.82 3.30
N TYR A 16 2.48 -5.11 3.61
CA TYR A 16 1.40 -5.52 4.49
C TYR A 16 1.64 -5.04 5.92
N GLU A 17 2.85 -5.20 6.43
CA GLU A 17 3.25 -4.69 7.75
C GLU A 17 3.07 -3.16 7.83
N LEU A 18 3.52 -2.41 6.82
CA LEU A 18 3.34 -0.97 6.74
C LEU A 18 1.86 -0.58 6.76
N ALA A 19 1.02 -1.21 5.93
CA ALA A 19 -0.41 -0.94 5.88
C ALA A 19 -1.11 -1.21 7.24
N MET A 20 -0.67 -2.23 7.98
CA MET A 20 -1.19 -2.51 9.32
C MET A 20 -0.73 -1.46 10.34
N ARG A 21 0.53 -1.02 10.29
CA ARG A 21 1.03 0.07 11.15
C ARG A 21 0.28 1.38 10.90
N ILE A 22 0.09 1.75 9.64
CA ILE A 22 -0.69 2.93 9.25
C ILE A 22 -2.12 2.82 9.79
N PHE A 23 -2.77 1.66 9.62
CA PHE A 23 -4.13 1.46 10.14
C PHE A 23 -4.21 1.69 11.65
N GLU A 24 -3.26 1.16 12.42
CA GLU A 24 -3.22 1.32 13.89
C GLU A 24 -2.93 2.76 14.31
N ILE A 25 -1.94 3.42 13.69
CA ILE A 25 -1.58 4.81 13.98
C ILE A 25 -2.76 5.73 13.70
N SER A 26 -3.40 5.57 12.53
CA SER A 26 -4.47 6.46 12.10
C SER A 26 -5.78 6.29 12.88
N LYS A 27 -5.86 5.36 13.85
CA LYS A 27 -6.99 5.32 14.81
C LYS A 27 -6.97 6.50 15.78
N ARG A 28 -5.82 7.16 15.95
CA ARG A 28 -5.62 8.30 16.83
C ARG A 28 -5.83 9.65 16.14
N PHE A 29 -6.02 9.64 14.83
CA PHE A 29 -6.21 10.87 14.06
C PHE A 29 -7.56 11.51 14.38
N PRO A 30 -7.70 12.83 14.17
CA PRO A 30 -8.95 13.53 14.42
C PRO A 30 -10.11 12.91 13.62
N PRO A 31 -11.29 12.72 14.22
CA PRO A 31 -12.42 12.05 13.57
C PRO A 31 -12.94 12.80 12.33
N GLU A 32 -12.73 14.11 12.24
CA GLU A 32 -13.02 14.95 11.08
C GLU A 32 -12.25 14.53 9.81
N GLU A 33 -11.05 13.96 9.97
CA GLU A 33 -10.22 13.45 8.86
C GLU A 33 -10.65 12.06 8.37
N ARG A 34 -11.72 11.48 8.94
CA ARG A 34 -12.17 10.10 8.65
C ARG A 34 -12.35 9.84 7.15
N TYR A 35 -12.99 10.74 6.44
CA TYR A 35 -13.29 10.58 5.01
C TYR A 35 -12.26 11.26 4.10
N ALA A 36 -11.45 12.15 4.66
CA ALA A 36 -10.31 12.78 3.99
C ALA A 36 -9.05 11.92 4.23
N LEU A 37 -8.12 12.38 5.08
CA LEU A 37 -6.79 11.80 5.17
C LEU A 37 -6.76 10.36 5.68
N ILE A 38 -7.57 10.01 6.69
CA ILE A 38 -7.61 8.65 7.25
C ILE A 38 -8.06 7.64 6.17
N GLY A 39 -9.08 8.01 5.41
CA GLY A 39 -9.60 7.17 4.33
C GLY A 39 -8.57 7.00 3.22
N GLN A 40 -7.94 8.09 2.81
CA GLN A 40 -6.95 8.11 1.73
C GLN A 40 -5.73 7.25 2.07
N ILE A 41 -5.05 7.52 3.19
CA ILE A 41 -3.82 6.84 3.58
C ILE A 41 -3.99 5.34 3.81
N ARG A 42 -5.17 4.93 4.31
CA ARG A 42 -5.49 3.51 4.48
C ARG A 42 -5.77 2.81 3.16
N ARG A 43 -6.34 3.50 2.16
CA ARG A 43 -6.61 2.92 0.85
C ARG A 43 -5.32 2.76 0.06
N SER A 44 -4.53 3.82 -0.06
CA SER A 44 -3.28 3.80 -0.84
C SER A 44 -2.29 2.76 -0.29
N SER A 45 -2.08 2.75 1.04
CA SER A 45 -1.18 1.77 1.67
C SER A 45 -1.58 0.30 1.45
N ARG A 46 -2.90 0.01 1.45
CA ARG A 46 -3.41 -1.34 1.16
C ARG A 46 -3.35 -1.68 -0.33
N SER A 47 -3.49 -0.67 -1.20
CA SER A 47 -3.47 -0.83 -2.66
C SER A 47 -2.15 -1.43 -3.14
N VAL A 48 -1.01 -1.08 -2.51
CA VAL A 48 0.29 -1.71 -2.78
C VAL A 48 0.21 -3.24 -2.69
N CYS A 49 -0.39 -3.78 -1.63
CA CYS A 49 -0.56 -5.24 -1.47
C CYS A 49 -1.52 -5.85 -2.51
N MET A 50 -2.57 -5.12 -2.90
CA MET A 50 -3.54 -5.56 -3.89
C MET A 50 -2.93 -5.60 -5.29
N ASN A 51 -2.17 -4.56 -5.66
CA ASN A 51 -1.45 -4.48 -6.93
C ASN A 51 -0.35 -5.54 -7.00
N LEU A 52 0.41 -5.79 -5.93
CA LEU A 52 1.39 -6.89 -5.87
C LEU A 52 0.75 -8.27 -6.09
N ARG A 53 -0.45 -8.48 -5.53
CA ARG A 53 -1.22 -9.72 -5.73
C ARG A 53 -1.64 -9.88 -7.18
N GLU A 54 -2.11 -8.80 -7.81
CA GLU A 54 -2.51 -8.81 -9.21
C GLU A 54 -1.29 -9.04 -10.14
N ALA A 55 -0.19 -8.33 -9.88
CA ALA A 55 1.08 -8.53 -10.57
C ALA A 55 1.50 -10.00 -10.51
N TRP A 56 1.53 -10.59 -9.32
CA TRP A 56 1.89 -12.00 -9.13
C TRP A 56 0.99 -12.97 -9.91
N ALA A 57 -0.32 -12.71 -9.95
CA ALA A 57 -1.29 -13.57 -10.65
C ALA A 57 -1.04 -13.59 -12.17
N LYS A 58 -0.72 -12.44 -12.76
CA LYS A 58 -0.50 -12.27 -14.21
C LYS A 58 0.98 -12.15 -14.60
N ARG A 59 1.90 -12.60 -13.72
CA ARG A 59 3.36 -12.44 -13.88
C ARG A 59 3.98 -13.04 -15.15
N ARG A 60 3.26 -13.92 -15.85
CA ARG A 60 3.71 -14.48 -17.15
C ARG A 60 3.58 -13.47 -18.30
N TYR A 61 2.80 -12.40 -18.12
CA TYR A 61 2.62 -11.32 -19.08
C TYR A 61 3.47 -10.13 -18.64
N GLU A 62 4.68 -10.02 -19.17
CA GLU A 62 5.70 -9.06 -18.70
C GLU A 62 5.21 -7.61 -18.68
N ALA A 63 4.57 -7.13 -19.76
CA ALA A 63 4.06 -5.76 -19.83
C ALA A 63 3.02 -5.46 -18.73
N HIS A 64 2.11 -6.40 -18.47
CA HIS A 64 1.13 -6.26 -17.38
C HIS A 64 1.80 -6.35 -16.01
N PHE A 65 2.80 -7.23 -15.85
CA PHE A 65 3.55 -7.38 -14.61
C PHE A 65 4.27 -6.08 -14.26
N VAL A 66 5.01 -5.50 -15.19
CA VAL A 66 5.72 -4.23 -15.02
C VAL A 66 4.74 -3.10 -14.75
N SER A 67 3.66 -2.98 -15.53
CA SER A 67 2.63 -1.96 -15.31
C SER A 67 1.99 -2.05 -13.92
N LYS A 68 1.73 -3.25 -13.39
CA LYS A 68 1.20 -3.38 -12.03
C LYS A 68 2.22 -3.07 -10.95
N LEU A 69 3.51 -3.28 -11.20
CA LEU A 69 4.56 -2.83 -10.28
C LEU A 69 4.67 -1.30 -10.26
N THR A 70 4.51 -0.62 -11.40
CA THR A 70 4.45 0.84 -11.42
C THR A 70 3.24 1.39 -10.67
N ASP A 71 2.08 0.70 -10.73
CA ASP A 71 0.92 1.04 -9.88
C ASP A 71 1.28 0.90 -8.39
N CYS A 72 2.07 -0.11 -8.00
CA CYS A 72 2.54 -0.26 -6.61
C CYS A 72 3.39 0.93 -6.16
N ASP A 73 4.30 1.39 -7.01
CA ASP A 73 5.17 2.54 -6.71
C ASP A 73 4.37 3.84 -6.59
N GLY A 74 3.36 4.03 -7.45
CA GLY A 74 2.44 5.17 -7.37
C GLY A 74 1.67 5.20 -6.04
N GLU A 75 1.08 4.07 -5.66
CA GLU A 75 0.33 3.94 -4.40
C GLU A 75 1.22 4.09 -3.16
N ASN A 76 2.47 3.63 -3.24
CA ASN A 76 3.46 3.85 -2.19
C ASN A 76 3.83 5.33 -2.06
N SER A 77 3.98 6.04 -3.19
CA SER A 77 4.28 7.47 -3.20
C SER A 77 3.10 8.31 -2.68
N GLU A 78 1.86 7.93 -3.01
CA GLU A 78 0.67 8.54 -2.43
C GLU A 78 0.58 8.30 -0.92
N THR A 79 0.92 7.09 -0.46
CA THR A 79 1.00 6.76 0.97
C THR A 79 2.01 7.66 1.68
N ASP A 80 3.18 7.86 1.10
CA ASP A 80 4.25 8.70 1.65
C ASP A 80 3.82 10.16 1.77
N SER A 81 3.26 10.72 0.69
CA SER A 81 2.73 12.09 0.70
C SER A 81 1.59 12.28 1.70
N SER A 82 0.74 11.26 1.86
CA SER A 82 -0.33 11.26 2.87
C SER A 82 0.23 11.25 4.30
N LEU A 83 1.37 10.60 4.54
CA LEU A 83 2.07 10.65 5.83
C LEU A 83 2.65 12.04 6.11
N ASP A 84 3.16 12.74 5.10
CA ASP A 84 3.61 14.12 5.23
C ASP A 84 2.46 15.04 5.66
N PHE A 85 1.30 14.95 4.99
CA PHE A 85 0.11 15.70 5.41
C PHE A 85 -0.32 15.33 6.83
N ALA A 86 -0.28 14.05 7.20
CA ALA A 86 -0.68 13.61 8.54
C ALA A 86 0.25 14.16 9.63
N ARG A 87 1.54 14.32 9.33
CA ARG A 87 2.53 14.91 10.24
C ARG A 87 2.32 16.42 10.40
N ASP A 88 2.01 17.12 9.31
CA ASP A 88 2.04 18.58 9.29
C ASP A 88 0.67 19.21 9.65
N CYS A 89 -0.43 18.47 9.52
CA CYS A 89 -1.77 18.96 9.84
C CYS A 89 -2.20 18.85 11.32
N PHE A 90 -1.64 17.91 12.10
CA PHE A 90 -1.98 17.73 13.52
C PHE A 90 -0.86 17.08 14.34
#